data_AF-A0A7C4F3S1-F1
#
_entry.id   AF-A0A7C4F3S1-F1
#
_cell.length_a   1.000
_cell.length_b   1.000
_cell.length_c   1.000
_cell.angle_alpha   90.00
_cell.angle_beta   90.00
_cell.angle_gamma   90.00
#
_symmetry.space_group_name_H-M   'P 1'
#
loop_
_entity.id
_entity.type
_entity.pdbx_description
1 polymer ?
#
loop_
_entity_poly.entity_id
_entity_poly.type
_entity_poly.pdbx_seq_one_letter_code
_entity_poly.pdbx_strand_id
1 'polypeptide(L)'
;MRSSVAEEFATPRDLPAPIEVTVADGHKVICKLYCNLIVEIEGKRIVIQPLLVDDLPVPLIFGALEMEAYMIKLDLTKGRLDLSEFTGYMLAL
;
A
#
# COMPACT_ATOMS: atom_id res chain seq x y z
N MET A 1 -17.84 14.82 10.17
CA MET A 1 -18.82 14.04 9.37
C MET A 1 -18.16 12.73 8.98
N ARG A 2 -18.57 11.61 9.58
CA ARG A 2 -18.23 10.28 9.04
C ARG A 2 -19.21 10.04 7.89
N SER A 3 -18.70 9.96 6.68
CA SER A 3 -19.49 9.61 5.50
C SER A 3 -19.61 8.10 5.45
N SER A 4 -20.82 7.55 5.34
CA SER A 4 -21.04 6.11 5.15
C SER A 4 -20.26 5.56 3.95
N VAL A 5 -20.04 6.40 2.93
CA VAL A 5 -19.22 6.08 1.75
C VAL A 5 -17.75 5.88 2.13
N ALA A 6 -17.21 6.69 3.04
CA ALA A 6 -15.82 6.56 3.47
C ALA A 6 -15.61 5.29 4.31
N GLU A 7 -16.61 4.92 5.12
CA GLU A 7 -16.60 3.64 5.86
C GLU A 7 -16.64 2.46 4.89
N GLU A 8 -17.61 2.43 3.97
CA GLU A 8 -17.73 1.36 2.97
C GLU A 8 -16.50 1.21 2.07
N PHE A 9 -15.84 2.33 1.75
CA PHE A 9 -14.62 2.35 0.95
C PHE A 9 -13.45 1.69 1.67
N ALA A 10 -13.30 1.93 2.98
CA ALA A 10 -12.20 1.41 3.78
C ALA A 10 -12.50 0.05 4.45
N THR A 11 -13.73 -0.46 4.33
CA THR A 11 -14.11 -1.77 4.85
C THR A 11 -13.27 -2.88 4.21
N PRO A 12 -12.65 -3.77 5.00
CA PRO A 12 -11.98 -4.96 4.50
C PRO A 12 -12.89 -5.86 3.66
N ARG A 13 -12.34 -6.45 2.61
CA ARG A 13 -13.04 -7.33 1.67
C ARG A 13 -12.22 -8.59 1.44
N ASP A 14 -12.91 -9.70 1.21
CA ASP A 14 -12.28 -10.95 0.79
C ASP A 14 -11.68 -10.81 -0.61
N LEU A 15 -10.48 -11.35 -0.77
CA LEU A 15 -9.85 -11.54 -2.07
C LEU A 15 -10.58 -12.67 -2.83
N PRO A 16 -10.74 -12.57 -4.15
CA PRO A 16 -11.32 -13.65 -4.97
C PRO A 16 -10.56 -14.97 -4.85
N ALA A 17 -9.25 -14.89 -4.60
CA ALA A 17 -8.38 -16.01 -4.27
C ALA A 17 -7.33 -15.56 -3.24
N PRO A 18 -6.98 -16.37 -2.24
CA PRO A 18 -5.91 -16.04 -1.30
C PRO A 18 -4.57 -15.82 -2.01
N ILE A 19 -3.81 -14.86 -1.53
CA ILE A 19 -2.45 -14.59 -2.01
C ILE A 19 -1.48 -15.17 -0.98
N GLU A 20 -0.55 -16.01 -1.45
CA GLU A 20 0.54 -16.53 -0.63
C GLU A 20 1.80 -15.69 -0.84
N VAL A 21 2.35 -15.17 0.24
CA VAL A 21 3.59 -14.39 0.24
C VAL A 21 4.64 -15.13 1.05
N THR A 22 5.84 -15.27 0.51
CA THR A 22 7.00 -15.78 1.27
C THR A 22 7.77 -14.59 1.82
N VAL A 23 7.88 -14.50 3.15
CA VAL A 23 8.68 -13.46 3.82
C VAL A 23 10.15 -13.85 3.87
N ALA A 24 11.02 -12.89 4.21
CA ALA A 24 12.48 -13.02 4.07
C ALA A 24 13.09 -14.18 4.89
N ASP A 25 12.45 -14.59 5.97
CA ASP A 25 12.88 -15.71 6.81
C ASP A 25 12.35 -17.08 6.33
N GLY A 26 11.64 -17.11 5.20
CA GLY A 26 11.10 -18.31 4.57
C GLY A 26 9.70 -18.71 5.04
N HIS A 27 9.11 -18.02 6.02
CA HIS A 27 7.73 -18.28 6.42
C HIS A 27 6.75 -17.86 5.31
N LYS A 28 5.63 -18.57 5.24
CA LYS A 28 4.54 -18.27 4.32
C LYS A 28 3.42 -17.54 5.04
N VAL A 29 3.01 -16.41 4.50
CA VAL A 29 1.87 -15.62 4.95
C VAL A 29 0.75 -15.75 3.92
N ILE A 30 -0.45 -16.09 4.38
CA ILE A 30 -1.62 -16.21 3.52
C ILE A 30 -2.51 -14.99 3.73
N CYS A 31 -2.54 -14.10 2.74
CA CYS A 31 -3.38 -12.93 2.73
C CYS A 31 -4.75 -13.29 2.14
N LYS A 32 -5.82 -13.00 2.87
CA LYS A 32 -7.21 -13.27 2.44
C LYS A 32 -8.02 -11.99 2.25
N LEU A 33 -7.59 -10.90 2.87
CA LEU A 33 -8.31 -9.64 2.91
C LEU A 33 -7.51 -8.52 2.27
N TYR A 34 -8.23 -7.57 1.70
CA TYR A 34 -7.69 -6.28 1.25
C TYR A 34 -8.67 -5.17 1.66
N CYS A 35 -8.21 -3.92 1.70
CA CYS A 35 -9.09 -2.77 1.83
C CYS A 35 -8.58 -1.61 0.99
N ASN A 36 -9.40 -0.58 0.73
CA ASN A 36 -8.86 0.67 0.23
C ASN A 36 -8.38 1.52 1.41
N LEU A 37 -7.24 2.18 1.25
CA LEU A 37 -6.72 3.09 2.24
C LEU A 37 -6.27 4.39 1.57
N ILE A 38 -6.62 5.52 2.18
CA ILE A 38 -6.17 6.85 1.73
C ILE A 38 -4.92 7.20 2.53
N VAL A 39 -3.79 7.37 1.85
CA VAL A 39 -2.51 7.79 2.44
C VAL A 39 -2.20 9.20 1.99
N GLU A 40 -1.66 10.02 2.88
CA GLU A 40 -1.09 11.32 2.52
C GLU A 40 0.44 11.24 2.50
N ILE A 41 1.04 11.63 1.37
CA ILE A 41 2.50 11.69 1.16
C ILE A 41 2.81 13.10 0.62
N GLU A 42 3.64 13.87 1.34
CA GLU A 42 4.01 15.25 0.95
C GLU A 42 2.80 16.12 0.55
N GLY A 43 1.71 16.03 1.32
CA GLY A 43 0.48 16.81 1.11
C GLY A 43 -0.40 16.34 -0.06
N LYS A 44 -0.04 15.27 -0.78
CA LYS A 44 -0.92 14.64 -1.78
C LYS A 44 -1.57 13.39 -1.19
N ARG A 45 -2.85 13.20 -1.47
CA ARG A 45 -3.61 12.01 -1.05
C ARG A 45 -3.67 11.00 -2.18
N ILE A 46 -3.31 9.76 -1.89
CA ILE A 46 -3.39 8.62 -2.80
C ILE A 46 -4.26 7.53 -2.22
N VAL A 47 -4.86 6.73 -3.08
CA VAL A 47 -5.60 5.52 -2.71
C VAL A 47 -4.73 4.32 -2.97
N ILE A 48 -4.47 3.52 -1.96
CA ILE A 48 -3.79 2.23 -2.10
C ILE A 48 -4.74 1.08 -1.73
N GLN A 49 -4.43 -0.12 -2.20
CA GLN A 49 -5.13 -1.35 -1.86
C GLN A 49 -4.19 -2.37 -1.21
N PRO A 50 -3.80 -2.18 0.06
CA PRO A 50 -2.93 -3.11 0.74
C PRO A 50 -3.63 -4.45 1.00
N LEU A 51 -2.81 -5.52 0.98
CA LEU A 51 -3.19 -6.79 1.59
C LEU A 51 -3.13 -6.66 3.11
N LEU A 52 -4.12 -7.21 3.80
CA LEU A 52 -4.13 -7.22 5.27
C LEU A 52 -3.40 -8.47 5.80
N VAL A 53 -2.48 -8.23 6.72
CA VAL A 53 -1.64 -9.23 7.38
C VAL A 53 -1.66 -8.95 8.88
N ASP A 54 -1.97 -9.96 9.69
CA ASP A 54 -2.14 -9.78 11.14
C ASP A 54 -0.81 -9.48 11.87
N ASP A 55 0.27 -10.16 11.49
CA ASP A 55 1.56 -10.09 12.19
C ASP A 55 2.60 -9.21 11.46
N LEU A 56 2.18 -8.08 10.88
CA LEU A 56 3.08 -7.17 10.19
C LEU A 56 3.93 -6.36 11.22
N PRO A 57 5.28 -6.34 11.12
CA PRO A 57 6.14 -5.66 12.10
C PRO A 57 6.08 -4.13 12.01
N VAL A 58 5.45 -3.61 10.95
CA VAL A 58 5.26 -2.19 10.65
C VAL A 58 3.79 -1.99 10.26
N PRO A 59 3.21 -0.79 10.42
CA PRO A 59 1.80 -0.56 10.13
C PRO A 59 1.45 -0.66 8.63
N LEU A 60 2.42 -0.45 7.74
CA LEU A 60 2.23 -0.48 6.30
C LEU A 60 3.57 -0.74 5.61
N ILE A 61 3.55 -1.56 4.55
CA ILE A 61 4.68 -1.74 3.63
C ILE A 61 4.24 -1.20 2.26
N PHE A 62 5.00 -0.25 1.72
CA PHE A 62 4.94 0.08 0.30
C PHE A 62 5.85 -0.89 -0.46
N GLY A 63 5.25 -1.73 -1.30
CA GLY A 63 5.99 -2.64 -2.17
C GLY A 63 6.61 -1.90 -3.35
N ALA A 64 7.46 -2.62 -4.10
CA ALA A 64 8.08 -2.07 -5.29
C ALA A 64 7.04 -1.63 -6.34
N LEU A 65 5.91 -2.35 -6.46
CA LEU A 65 4.85 -2.03 -7.41
C LEU A 65 4.15 -0.72 -7.06
N GLU A 66 3.80 -0.49 -5.79
CA GLU A 66 3.22 0.79 -5.38
C GLU A 66 4.22 1.92 -5.57
N MET A 67 5.49 1.70 -5.22
CA MET A 67 6.54 2.70 -5.43
C MET A 67 6.69 3.07 -6.91
N GLU A 68 6.68 2.09 -7.81
CA GLU A 68 6.73 2.30 -9.26
C GLU A 68 5.48 3.04 -9.76
N ALA A 69 4.29 2.58 -9.38
CA ALA A 69 3.02 3.14 -9.85
C ALA A 69 2.81 4.60 -9.44
N TYR A 70 3.43 5.02 -8.32
CA TYR A 70 3.40 6.39 -7.81
C TYR A 70 4.67 7.19 -8.08
N MET A 71 5.66 6.64 -8.78
CA MET A 71 6.96 7.27 -9.03
C MET A 71 7.71 7.69 -7.76
N ILE A 72 7.58 6.89 -6.70
CA ILE A 72 8.35 7.05 -5.46
C ILE A 72 9.70 6.36 -5.65
N LYS A 73 10.79 7.11 -5.51
CA LYS A 73 12.15 6.59 -5.67
C LYS A 73 12.91 6.59 -4.34
N LEU A 74 13.98 5.81 -4.26
CA LEU A 74 14.92 5.84 -3.14
C LEU A 74 16.11 6.74 -3.49
N ASP A 75 16.34 7.77 -2.68
CA ASP A 75 17.62 8.50 -2.67
C ASP A 75 18.53 7.86 -1.62
N LEU A 76 19.29 6.85 -2.05
CA LEU A 76 20.22 6.12 -1.19
C LEU A 76 21.34 7.01 -0.65
N THR A 77 21.69 8.09 -1.36
CA THR A 77 22.76 9.01 -0.91
C THR A 77 22.31 9.87 0.26
N LYS A 78 21.01 10.20 0.31
CA LYS A 78 20.41 11.01 1.38
C LYS A 78 19.63 10.19 2.40
N GLY A 79 19.53 8.87 2.23
CA GLY A 79 18.79 7.98 3.12
C GLY A 79 17.30 8.32 3.22
N ARG A 80 16.71 8.84 2.14
CA ARG A 80 15.31 9.31 2.10
C ARG A 80 14.62 8.94 0.79
N LEU A 81 13.31 9.14 0.73
CA LEU A 81 12.57 9.02 -0.53
C LEU A 81 12.88 10.24 -1.43
N ASP A 82 13.05 9.98 -2.72
CA ASP A 82 12.96 10.99 -3.77
C ASP A 82 11.54 11.00 -4.32
N LEU A 83 10.85 12.10 -4.05
CA LEU A 83 9.46 12.35 -4.42
C LEU A 83 9.34 13.44 -5.49
N SER A 84 10.45 13.81 -6.15
CA SER A 84 10.46 14.86 -7.18
C SER A 84 9.52 14.57 -8.34
N GLU A 85 9.31 13.30 -8.68
CA GLU A 85 8.39 12.84 -9.72
C GLU A 85 7.11 12.21 -9.15
N PHE A 86 6.92 12.21 -7.82
CA PHE A 86 5.79 11.55 -7.18
C PHE A 86 4.45 12.07 -7.70
N THR A 87 3.59 11.14 -8.13
CA THR A 87 2.26 11.43 -8.63
C THR A 87 1.17 11.04 -7.61
N GLY A 88 0.13 11.86 -7.51
CA GLY A 88 -1.05 11.58 -6.66
C GLY A 88 -2.06 10.62 -7.29
N TYR A 89 -1.78 10.13 -8.50
CA TYR A 89 -2.61 9.19 -9.24
C TYR A 89 -1.75 8.05 -9.73
N MET A 90 -2.32 6.85 -9.72
CA MET A 90 -1.66 5.64 -10.18
C MET A 90 -1.45 5.71 -11.69
N LEU A 91 -0.21 5.54 -12.15
CA LEU A 91 0.07 5.34 -13.57
C LEU A 91 -0.34 3.89 -13.91
N ALA A 92 -1.38 3.74 -14.72
CA ALA A 92 -1.74 2.43 -15.26
C ALA A 92 -0.64 2.00 -16.25
N LEU A 93 0.08 0.92 -15.92
CA LEU A 93 0.96 0.21 -16.85
C LEU A 93 0.15 -0.79 -17.69
#